data_AF-A0A915TY79-F1
#
_entry.id   AF-A0A915TY79-F1
#
_cell.length_a   1.000
_cell.length_b   1.000
_cell.length_c   1.000
_cell.angle_alpha   90.00
_cell.angle_beta   90.00
_cell.angle_gamma   90.00
#
_symmetry.space_group_name_H-M   'P 1'
#
loop_
_entity.id
_entity.type
_entity.pdbx_description
1 polymer ?
#
loop_
_entity_poly.entity_id
_entity_poly.type
_entity_poly.pdbx_seq_one_letter_code
_entity_poly.pdbx_strand_id
1 'polypeptide(L)'
;MSHEVGPVDLRESEEHPFLGREIAQPRRYSEHSAQTVDKAVHDMIIESEKQALEIIKQHRDQLDRLVVALEEKETLYRKDIEKCLEPGEPGERIE
;
A
#
# COMPACT_ATOMS: atom_id res chain seq x y z
N MET A 1 -2.39 -5.33 -10.92
CA MET A 1 -2.78 -6.63 -11.51
C MET A 1 -1.52 -7.28 -12.04
N SER A 2 -1.16 -8.47 -11.55
CA SER A 2 0.05 -9.17 -11.99
C SER A 2 -0.15 -9.76 -13.38
N HIS A 3 0.82 -9.52 -14.26
CA HIS A 3 0.83 -10.05 -15.63
C HIS A 3 1.12 -11.57 -15.65
N GLU A 4 1.73 -12.11 -14.58
CA GLU A 4 2.01 -13.56 -14.42
C GLU A 4 0.76 -14.38 -14.07
N VAL A 5 -0.17 -13.82 -13.28
CA VAL A 5 -1.40 -14.52 -12.86
C VAL A 5 -2.53 -14.33 -13.87
N GLY A 6 -2.56 -13.19 -14.56
CA GLY A 6 -3.65 -12.85 -15.48
C GLY A 6 -4.98 -12.55 -14.76
N PRO A 7 -6.06 -12.28 -15.51
CA PRO A 7 -7.37 -11.96 -14.95
C PRO A 7 -8.09 -13.24 -14.49
N VAL A 8 -7.67 -13.81 -13.37
CA VAL A 8 -8.26 -15.02 -12.79
C VAL A 8 -8.98 -14.68 -11.49
N ASP A 9 -10.22 -15.17 -11.34
CA ASP A 9 -10.93 -15.12 -10.07
C ASP A 9 -10.59 -16.36 -9.24
N LEU A 10 -9.82 -16.16 -8.17
CA LEU A 10 -9.40 -17.19 -7.22
C LEU A 10 -10.21 -17.17 -5.93
N ARG A 11 -11.29 -16.37 -5.86
CA ARG A 11 -12.13 -16.30 -4.66
C ARG A 11 -12.85 -17.64 -4.45
N GLU A 12 -12.56 -18.28 -3.33
CA GLU A 12 -13.40 -19.34 -2.80
C GLU A 12 -14.66 -18.68 -2.22
N SER A 13 -15.74 -18.64 -3.01
CA SER A 13 -17.05 -18.23 -2.50
C SER A 13 -17.64 -19.37 -1.68
N GLU A 14 -17.31 -19.42 -0.39
CA GLU A 14 -18.05 -20.25 0.56
C GLU A 14 -19.27 -19.47 1.08
N GLU A 15 -20.42 -19.64 0.43
CA GLU A 15 -21.71 -19.59 1.14
C GLU A 15 -22.78 -20.38 0.38
N HIS A 16 -22.94 -21.65 0.79
CA HIS A 16 -24.06 -22.48 0.37
C HIS A 16 -24.95 -22.78 1.59
N PRO A 17 -25.91 -21.90 1.94
CA PRO A 17 -26.76 -22.08 3.12
C PRO A 17 -27.68 -23.32 3.09
N PHE A 18 -27.66 -24.10 1.99
CA PHE A 18 -28.55 -25.24 1.76
C PHE A 18 -27.84 -26.59 1.53
N LEU A 19 -26.51 -26.62 1.40
CA LEU A 19 -25.77 -27.88 1.29
C LEU A 19 -25.28 -28.25 2.69
N GLY A 20 -25.90 -29.28 3.27
CA GLY A 20 -25.46 -29.87 4.53
C GLY A 20 -23.95 -30.15 4.53
N ARG A 21 -23.38 -30.11 5.73
CA ARG A 21 -21.96 -30.14 6.15
C ARG A 21 -20.98 -31.12 5.46
N GLU A 22 -21.40 -31.90 4.47
CA GLU A 22 -20.63 -33.01 3.89
C GLU A 22 -20.14 -32.78 2.45
N ILE A 23 -20.49 -31.68 1.79
CA ILE A 23 -19.97 -31.36 0.45
C ILE A 23 -19.21 -30.04 0.47
N ALA A 24 -18.11 -30.01 1.21
CA ALA A 24 -17.07 -29.01 1.00
C ALA A 24 -16.47 -29.27 -0.40
N GLN A 25 -16.66 -28.34 -1.34
CA GLN A 25 -16.04 -28.46 -2.65
C GLN A 25 -14.50 -28.36 -2.47
N PRO A 26 -13.70 -29.26 -3.08
CA PRO A 26 -12.26 -29.15 -3.02
C PRO A 26 -11.78 -27.87 -3.71
N ARG A 27 -10.72 -27.25 -3.16
CA ARG A 27 -9.98 -26.12 -3.75
C ARG A 27 -9.79 -26.32 -5.26
N ARG A 28 -10.22 -25.36 -6.07
CA ARG A 28 -10.21 -25.43 -7.56
C ARG A 28 -8.96 -24.78 -8.17
N TYR A 29 -7.79 -24.90 -7.55
CA TYR A 29 -6.52 -24.45 -8.16
C TYR A 29 -5.35 -25.34 -7.73
N SER A 30 -4.36 -25.46 -8.61
CA SER A 30 -3.18 -26.30 -8.34
C SER A 30 -2.23 -25.61 -7.36
N GLU A 31 -1.43 -26.39 -6.63
CA GLU A 31 -0.32 -25.89 -5.80
C GLU A 31 0.60 -24.95 -6.58
N HIS A 32 0.86 -25.28 -7.85
CA HIS A 32 1.64 -24.42 -8.74
C HIS A 32 0.99 -23.04 -8.94
N SER A 33 -0.34 -22.99 -9.11
CA SER A 33 -1.07 -21.73 -9.28
C SER A 33 -1.07 -20.91 -7.98
N ALA A 34 -1.20 -21.58 -6.83
CA ALA A 34 -1.10 -20.93 -5.52
C ALA A 34 0.27 -20.28 -5.33
N GLN A 35 1.34 -21.01 -5.64
CA GLN A 35 2.72 -20.50 -5.55
C GLN A 35 2.94 -19.28 -6.47
N THR A 36 2.40 -19.29 -7.69
CA THR A 36 2.49 -18.13 -8.61
C THR A 36 1.77 -16.91 -8.05
N VAL A 37 0.63 -17.10 -7.39
CA VAL A 37 -0.13 -16.01 -6.77
C VAL A 37 0.62 -15.44 -5.57
N ASP A 38 1.13 -16.28 -4.68
CA ASP A 38 1.90 -15.84 -3.52
C ASP A 38 3.13 -15.03 -3.95
N LYS A 39 3.83 -15.49 -4.98
CA LYS A 39 4.96 -14.76 -5.57
C LYS A 39 4.51 -13.40 -6.10
N ALA A 40 3.43 -13.35 -6.88
CA ALA A 40 2.91 -12.10 -7.43
C ALA A 40 2.49 -11.09 -6.34
N VAL A 41 1.90 -11.58 -5.24
CA VAL A 41 1.54 -10.73 -4.08
C VAL A 41 2.80 -10.21 -3.39
N HIS A 42 3.80 -11.07 -3.18
CA HIS A 42 5.07 -10.69 -2.59
C HIS A 42 5.78 -9.60 -3.42
N ASP A 43 5.88 -9.79 -4.73
CA ASP A 43 6.48 -8.82 -5.64
C ASP A 43 5.72 -7.48 -5.61
N MET A 44 4.37 -7.52 -5.51
CA MET A 44 3.55 -6.32 -5.40
C MET A 44 3.83 -5.54 -4.09
N ILE A 45 4.01 -6.24 -2.97
CA ILE A 45 4.34 -5.63 -1.68
C ILE A 45 5.71 -4.96 -1.74
N ILE A 46 6.73 -5.64 -2.27
CA ILE A 46 8.08 -5.09 -2.41
C ILE A 46 8.08 -3.83 -3.28
N GLU A 47 7.40 -3.86 -4.42
CA GLU A 47 7.33 -2.69 -5.30
C GLU A 47 6.57 -1.53 -4.62
N SER A 48 5.49 -1.83 -3.88
CA SER A 48 4.74 -0.81 -3.14
C SER A 48 5.58 -0.19 -2.01
N GLU A 49 6.37 -0.99 -1.30
CA GLU A 49 7.32 -0.53 -0.29
C GLU A 49 8.37 0.40 -0.92
N LYS A 50 8.97 -0.03 -2.03
CA LYS A 50 9.96 0.77 -2.75
C LYS A 50 9.38 2.10 -3.21
N GLN A 51 8.16 2.12 -3.74
CA GLN A 51 7.47 3.34 -4.13
C GLN A 51 7.21 4.25 -2.94
N ALA A 52 6.74 3.71 -1.81
CA ALA A 52 6.52 4.48 -0.60
C ALA A 52 7.83 5.12 -0.10
N LEU A 53 8.92 4.36 -0.07
CA LEU A 53 10.25 4.87 0.31
C LEU A 53 10.73 5.96 -0.64
N GLU A 54 10.50 5.80 -1.93
CA GLU A 54 10.90 6.77 -2.94
C GLU A 54 10.11 8.08 -2.78
N ILE A 55 8.79 8.01 -2.56
CA ILE A 55 7.95 9.17 -2.27
C ILE A 55 8.45 9.90 -1.01
N ILE A 56 8.74 9.17 0.07
CA ILE A 56 9.25 9.75 1.32
C ILE A 56 10.59 10.46 1.09
N LYS A 57 11.50 9.86 0.30
CA LYS A 57 12.79 10.46 -0.04
C LYS A 57 12.64 11.71 -0.91
N GLN A 58 11.78 11.64 -1.93
CA GLN A 58 11.53 12.76 -2.83
C GLN A 58 10.90 13.96 -2.12
N HIS A 59 10.13 13.70 -1.06
CA HIS A 59 9.46 14.73 -0.28
C HIS A 59 10.10 14.97 1.10
N ARG A 60 11.41 14.68 1.23
CA ARG A 60 12.09 14.76 2.52
C ARG A 60 12.06 16.17 3.12
N ASP A 61 12.28 17.18 2.29
CA ASP A 61 12.27 18.59 2.72
C ASP A 61 10.89 19.02 3.23
N GLN A 62 9.80 18.57 2.59
CA GLN A 62 8.43 18.81 3.04
C GLN A 62 8.16 18.13 4.38
N LEU A 63 8.65 16.90 4.57
CA LEU A 63 8.52 16.16 5.82
C LEU A 63 9.30 16.83 6.95
N ASP A 64 10.52 17.29 6.70
CA ASP A 64 11.32 17.98 7.71
C ASP A 64 10.65 19.30 8.15
N ARG A 65 10.07 20.07 7.22
CA ARG A 65 9.24 21.24 7.58
C ARG A 65 8.01 20.88 8.42
N LEU A 66 7.38 19.74 8.14
CA LEU A 66 6.24 19.26 8.92
C LEU A 66 6.67 18.87 10.34
N VAL A 67 7.84 18.24 10.50
CA VAL A 67 8.42 17.90 11.81
C VAL A 67 8.66 19.18 12.62
N VAL A 68 9.36 20.16 12.04
CA VAL A 68 9.62 21.46 12.73
C VAL A 68 8.30 22.14 13.14
N ALA A 69 7.32 22.21 12.23
CA ALA A 69 6.03 22.81 12.54
C ALA A 69 5.28 22.06 13.67
N LEU A 70 5.43 20.74 13.74
CA LEU A 70 4.81 19.91 14.78
C LEU A 70 5.51 20.08 16.13
N GLU A 71 6.83 20.27 16.15
CA GLU A 71 7.59 20.60 17.37
C GLU A 71 7.16 21.95 17.95
N GLU A 72 6.87 22.95 17.10
CA GLU A 72 6.45 24.28 17.56
C GLU A 72 5.00 24.33 18.05
N LYS A 73 4.08 23.65 17.35
CA LYS A 73 2.63 23.79 17.59
C LYS A 73 2.01 22.62 18.35
N GLU A 74 2.74 21.53 18.57
CA GLU A 74 2.32 20.25 19.16
C GLU A 74 1.18 19.52 18.42
N THR A 75 0.35 20.23 17.65
CA THR A 75 -0.75 19.70 16.84
C THR A 75 -0.91 20.55 15.59
N LEU A 76 -0.97 19.88 14.43
CA LEU A 76 -1.21 20.52 13.13
C LEU A 76 -2.61 20.20 12.63
N TYR A 77 -3.33 21.22 12.17
CA TYR A 77 -4.59 21.02 11.46
C TYR A 77 -4.32 20.85 9.96
N ARG A 78 -5.31 20.35 9.22
CA ARG A 78 -5.24 20.12 7.77
C ARG A 78 -4.57 21.27 7.00
N LYS A 79 -4.94 22.52 7.29
CA LYS A 79 -4.40 23.70 6.59
C LYS A 79 -2.92 23.94 6.89
N ASP A 80 -2.45 23.61 8.09
CA ASP A 80 -1.03 23.72 8.44
C ASP A 80 -0.22 22.64 7.71
N ILE A 81 -0.75 21.41 7.65
CA ILE A 81 -0.14 20.29 6.92
C ILE A 81 -0.04 20.62 5.43
N GLU A 82 -1.13 21.10 4.83
CA GLU A 82 -1.15 21.47 3.40
C GLU A 82 -0.06 22.50 3.07
N LYS A 83 0.13 23.53 3.91
CA LYS A 83 1.22 24.51 3.76
C LYS A 83 2.61 23.89 3.84
N CYS A 84 2.84 22.94 4.75
CA CYS A 84 4.15 22.25 4.85
C CYS A 84 4.44 21.36 3.65
N LEU A 85 3.40 20.84 2.99
CA LEU A 85 3.51 19.93 1.83
C LEU A 85 3.57 20.66 0.48
N GLU A 86 3.21 21.96 0.42
CA GLU A 86 3.37 22.77 -0.79
C GLU A 86 4.85 22.82 -1.21
N PRO A 87 5.17 22.75 -2.52
CA PRO A 87 6.55 22.90 -3.00
C PRO A 87 7.12 24.22 -2.48
N GLY A 88 8.18 24.15 -1.66
CA GLY A 88 8.79 25.36 -1.11
C GLY A 88 9.31 26.26 -2.22
N GLU A 89 9.16 27.58 -2.05
CA GLU A 89 9.99 28.50 -2.82
C GLU A 89 11.47 28.14 -2.58
N PRO A 90 12.31 28.12 -3.63
CA PRO A 90 13.69 27.70 -3.51
C PRO A 90 14.49 28.73 -2.68
N GLY A 91 14.54 28.56 -1.36
CA GLY A 91 15.22 29.53 -0.49
C GLY A 91 15.40 29.15 0.97
N GLU A 92 14.46 28.45 1.61
CA GLU A 92 14.60 28.07 3.02
C GLU A 92 15.18 26.66 3.15
N ARG A 93 16.50 26.54 2.96
CA ARG A 93 17.23 25.43 3.59
C ARG A 93 17.36 25.77 5.06
N ILE A 94 16.68 24.99 5.89
CA ILE A 94 16.84 25.04 7.34
C ILE A 94 18.24 24.46 7.62
N GLU A 95 19.18 25.30 8.06
CA GLU A 95 20.52 24.91 8.54
C GLU A 95 20.44 24.17 9.87
#